data_AF-A0A3D1R0Q3-F1
#
_entry.id   AF-A0A3D1R0Q3-F1
#
_cell.length_a   1.000
_cell.length_b   1.000
_cell.length_c   1.000
_cell.angle_alpha   90.00
_cell.angle_beta   90.00
_cell.angle_gamma   90.00
#
_symmetry.space_group_name_H-M   'P 1'
#
loop_
_entity.id
_entity.type
_entity.pdbx_description
1 polymer ?
#
loop_
_entity_poly.entity_id
_entity_poly.type
_entity_poly.pdbx_seq_one_letter_code
_entity_poly.pdbx_strand_id
1 'polypeptide(L)'
;MPTLLLEFPGRRYHATPWGDHVNEGHVEWPPSPWRLMRALIATGYSKLGWAEVPECGVRLVEKLCSTLPRYRLPEVSAGHSRHYMPLGKLDKGREKTTLVFDTWSHIDAGVLVVAWDVELAPDESALFSELAEALGYLGRSESWVEGRCASDGEPALGAAEIPK
;
A
#
# COMPACT_ATOMS: atom_id res chain seq x y z
N MET A 1 -9.49 -3.41 18.17
CA MET A 1 -8.51 -2.64 17.36
C MET A 1 -8.00 -3.45 16.16
N PRO A 2 -8.58 -3.28 14.96
CA PRO A 2 -8.09 -3.96 13.75
C PRO A 2 -6.68 -3.48 13.40
N THR A 3 -5.81 -4.44 13.09
CA THR A 3 -4.42 -4.18 12.73
C THR A 3 -4.02 -5.03 11.53
N LEU A 4 -3.54 -4.36 10.48
CA LEU A 4 -3.02 -4.93 9.25
C LEU A 4 -1.50 -4.99 9.30
N LEU A 5 -0.95 -6.16 9.00
CA LEU A 5 0.47 -6.40 8.84
C LEU A 5 0.76 -6.69 7.38
N LEU A 6 1.72 -5.98 6.81
CA LEU A 6 2.13 -6.12 5.42
C LEU A 6 3.62 -6.41 5.35
N GLU A 7 3.96 -7.59 4.84
CA GLU A 7 5.31 -7.94 4.43
C GLU A 7 5.49 -7.68 2.94
N PHE A 8 6.69 -7.30 2.53
CA PHE A 8 7.00 -7.00 1.13
C PHE A 8 8.04 -7.99 0.62
N PRO A 9 7.64 -9.14 0.04
CA PRO A 9 8.58 -10.16 -0.42
C PRO A 9 9.60 -9.63 -1.44
N GLY A 10 9.16 -8.69 -2.29
CA GLY A 10 10.01 -8.02 -3.27
C GLY A 10 10.91 -6.93 -2.68
N ARG A 11 10.75 -6.58 -1.40
CA ARG A 11 11.52 -5.53 -0.70
C ARG A 11 11.49 -4.17 -1.39
N ARG A 12 10.42 -3.92 -2.15
CA ARG A 12 10.20 -2.68 -2.90
C ARG A 12 8.76 -2.26 -2.76
N TYR A 13 8.57 -0.97 -2.56
CA TYR A 13 7.27 -0.34 -2.54
C TYR A 13 7.28 0.87 -3.46
N HIS A 14 6.46 0.79 -4.51
CA HIS A 14 6.32 1.75 -5.59
C HIS A 14 4.96 2.44 -5.47
N ALA A 15 5.00 3.75 -5.27
CA ALA A 15 3.82 4.49 -4.86
C ALA A 15 4.00 5.98 -5.11
N THR A 16 3.51 6.49 -6.24
CA THR A 16 3.55 7.92 -6.51
C THR A 16 2.60 8.66 -5.56
N PRO A 17 3.04 9.74 -4.89
CA PRO A 17 2.15 10.55 -4.07
C PRO A 17 1.02 11.18 -4.89
N TRP A 18 -0.08 11.50 -4.22
CA TRP A 18 -1.17 12.20 -4.86
C TRP A 18 -0.74 13.64 -5.20
N GLY A 19 -0.99 14.08 -6.43
CA GLY A 19 -0.59 15.42 -6.89
C GLY A 19 0.78 15.49 -7.54
N ASP A 20 1.58 14.42 -7.45
CA ASP A 20 2.92 14.35 -8.04
C ASP A 20 2.89 13.57 -9.36
N HIS A 21 3.81 13.92 -10.25
CA HIS A 21 4.02 13.17 -11.49
C HIS A 21 5.03 12.02 -11.25
N VAL A 22 4.80 10.87 -11.90
CA VAL A 22 5.63 9.65 -11.71
C VAL A 22 7.12 9.86 -11.96
N ASN A 23 7.48 10.85 -12.79
CA ASN A 23 8.87 11.19 -13.13
C ASN A 23 9.53 12.22 -12.18
N GLU A 24 8.88 12.60 -11.09
CA GLU A 24 9.43 13.56 -10.11
C GLU A 24 10.29 12.88 -9.03
N GLY A 25 10.24 11.55 -8.95
CA GLY A 25 11.10 10.80 -8.03
C GLY A 25 10.60 10.75 -6.58
N HIS A 26 9.33 11.06 -6.35
CA HIS A 26 8.72 10.97 -5.03
C HIS A 26 8.05 9.60 -4.80
N VAL A 27 8.09 9.12 -3.56
CA VAL A 27 7.40 7.89 -3.11
C VAL A 27 6.59 8.21 -1.86
N GLU A 28 5.32 7.84 -1.86
CA GLU A 28 4.39 8.07 -0.74
C GLU A 28 4.64 7.06 0.37
N TRP A 29 5.50 7.41 1.32
CA TRP A 29 5.78 6.60 2.50
C TRP A 29 5.57 7.42 3.79
N PRO A 30 4.70 6.98 4.72
CA PRO A 30 3.87 5.76 4.67
C PRO A 30 2.76 5.82 3.61
N PRO A 31 2.16 4.67 3.23
CA PRO A 31 0.98 4.67 2.37
C PRO A 31 -0.14 5.53 2.97
N SER A 32 -0.81 6.33 2.15
CA SER A 32 -1.92 7.17 2.64
C SER A 32 -3.14 6.31 3.02
N PRO A 33 -3.99 6.77 3.97
CA PRO A 33 -5.22 6.05 4.31
C PRO A 33 -6.10 5.78 3.09
N TRP A 34 -6.18 6.74 2.18
CA TRP A 34 -6.87 6.59 0.90
C TRP A 34 -6.33 5.44 0.06
N ARG A 35 -5.00 5.28 -0.01
CA ARG A 35 -4.36 4.18 -0.75
C ARG A 35 -4.72 2.82 -0.17
N LEU A 36 -4.70 2.71 1.16
CA LEU A 36 -5.10 1.49 1.86
C LEU A 36 -6.56 1.14 1.57
N MET A 37 -7.47 2.11 1.69
CA MET A 37 -8.90 1.86 1.45
C MET A 37 -9.16 1.43 0.00
N ARG A 38 -8.55 2.11 -0.98
CA ARG A 38 -8.67 1.71 -2.39
C ARG A 38 -8.11 0.31 -2.62
N ALA A 39 -6.99 -0.05 -1.99
CA ALA A 39 -6.38 -1.36 -2.14
C ALA A 39 -7.29 -2.48 -1.59
N LEU A 40 -7.89 -2.28 -0.41
CA LEU A 40 -8.85 -3.22 0.17
C LEU A 40 -10.10 -3.37 -0.70
N ILE A 41 -10.71 -2.26 -1.14
CA ILE A 41 -11.89 -2.30 -2.02
C ILE A 41 -11.57 -3.00 -3.35
N ALA A 42 -10.45 -2.63 -3.99
CA ALA A 42 -10.03 -3.25 -5.25
C ALA A 42 -9.75 -4.76 -5.09
N THR A 43 -9.26 -5.18 -3.92
CA THR A 43 -9.06 -6.59 -3.58
C THR A 43 -10.40 -7.32 -3.52
N GLY A 44 -11.42 -6.73 -2.88
CA GLY A 44 -12.77 -7.32 -2.87
C GLY A 44 -13.33 -7.57 -4.28
N TYR A 45 -13.21 -6.59 -5.18
CA TYR A 45 -13.61 -6.75 -6.59
C TYR A 45 -12.78 -7.80 -7.34
N SER A 46 -11.46 -7.74 -7.22
CA SER A 46 -10.56 -8.54 -8.06
C SER A 46 -10.30 -9.95 -7.55
N LYS A 47 -10.49 -10.20 -6.24
CA LYS A 47 -10.14 -11.46 -5.57
C LYS A 47 -11.30 -12.14 -4.88
N LEU A 48 -12.25 -11.39 -4.32
CA LEU A 48 -13.41 -11.94 -3.61
C LEU A 48 -14.69 -11.97 -4.45
N GLY A 49 -14.60 -11.60 -5.73
CA GLY A 49 -15.71 -11.72 -6.68
C GLY A 49 -16.85 -10.72 -6.44
N TRP A 50 -16.59 -9.59 -5.79
CA TRP A 50 -17.60 -8.56 -5.58
C TRP A 50 -18.11 -8.00 -6.91
N ALA A 51 -19.43 -8.00 -7.11
CA ALA A 51 -20.09 -7.24 -8.19
C ALA A 51 -20.36 -5.79 -7.77
N GLU A 52 -20.63 -5.60 -6.48
CA GLU A 52 -20.76 -4.34 -5.78
C GLU A 52 -20.15 -4.50 -4.38
N VAL A 53 -19.82 -3.40 -3.70
CA VAL A 53 -19.31 -3.48 -2.33
C VAL A 53 -20.42 -4.02 -1.42
N PRO A 54 -20.24 -5.17 -0.75
CA PRO A 54 -21.26 -5.73 0.12
C PRO A 54 -21.51 -4.80 1.32
N GLU A 55 -22.70 -4.87 1.93
CA GLU A 55 -23.08 -4.01 3.06
C GLU A 55 -22.05 -4.07 4.21
N CYS A 56 -21.54 -5.27 4.51
CA CYS A 56 -20.46 -5.46 5.49
C CYS A 56 -19.17 -4.71 5.09
N GLY A 57 -18.81 -4.71 3.80
CA GLY A 57 -17.68 -3.98 3.26
C GLY A 57 -17.85 -2.46 3.38
N VAL A 58 -19.06 -1.95 3.16
CA VAL A 58 -19.37 -0.53 3.36
C VAL A 58 -19.16 -0.13 4.82
N ARG A 59 -19.77 -0.85 5.77
CA ARG A 59 -19.61 -0.57 7.22
C ARG A 59 -18.14 -0.66 7.66
N LEU A 60 -17.42 -1.67 7.19
CA LEU A 60 -15.98 -1.84 7.47
C LEU A 60 -15.19 -0.61 6.99
N VAL A 61 -15.36 -0.21 5.73
CA VAL A 61 -14.64 0.95 5.16
C VAL A 61 -15.00 2.24 5.90
N GLU A 62 -16.28 2.47 6.20
CA GLU A 62 -16.73 3.65 6.96
C GLU A 62 -16.06 3.73 8.34
N LYS A 63 -15.99 2.61 9.05
CA LYS A 63 -15.28 2.53 10.35
C LYS A 63 -13.80 2.81 10.20
N LEU A 64 -13.11 2.16 9.26
CA LEU A 64 -11.68 2.40 9.05
C LEU A 64 -11.39 3.85 8.60
N CYS A 65 -12.32 4.50 7.90
CA CYS A 65 -12.21 5.91 7.51
C CYS A 65 -12.56 6.89 8.64
N SER A 66 -13.25 6.45 9.69
CA SER A 66 -13.67 7.32 10.80
C SER A 66 -12.51 7.77 11.70
N THR A 67 -11.34 7.12 11.59
CA THR A 67 -10.12 7.47 12.33
C THR A 67 -8.91 7.44 11.41
N LEU A 68 -7.87 8.21 11.74
CA LEU A 68 -6.59 8.08 11.05
C LEU A 68 -5.85 6.83 11.56
N PRO A 69 -5.28 6.01 10.66
CA PRO A 69 -4.46 4.88 11.07
C PRO A 69 -3.17 5.34 11.76
N ARG A 70 -2.71 4.52 12.69
CA ARG A 70 -1.38 4.58 13.29
C ARG A 70 -0.46 3.59 12.59
N TYR A 71 0.80 3.97 12.40
CA TYR A 71 1.77 3.17 11.66
C TYR A 71 2.97 2.78 12.52
N ARG A 72 3.46 1.56 12.32
CA ARG A 72 4.85 1.17 12.62
C ARG A 72 5.52 0.83 11.30
N LEU A 73 6.55 1.60 10.95
CA LEU A 73 7.22 1.51 9.66
C LEU A 73 8.48 0.64 9.77
N PRO A 74 8.73 -0.29 8.83
CA PRO A 74 10.05 -0.88 8.68
C PRO A 74 11.03 0.20 8.22
N GLU A 75 12.33 -0.07 8.41
CA GLU A 75 13.38 0.79 7.85
C GLU A 75 13.34 0.75 6.33
N VAL A 76 13.44 1.94 5.72
CA VAL A 76 13.43 2.10 4.28
C VAL A 76 14.55 3.00 3.80
N SER A 77 15.01 2.76 2.57
CA SER A 77 15.90 3.65 1.83
C SER A 77 15.29 3.99 0.48
N ALA A 78 15.59 5.18 -0.05
CA ALA A 78 15.10 5.57 -1.37
C ALA A 78 15.91 4.86 -2.48
N GLY A 79 15.21 4.33 -3.48
CA GLY A 79 15.82 3.73 -4.67
C GLY A 79 15.14 4.21 -5.94
N HIS A 80 15.90 4.31 -7.02
CA HIS A 80 15.35 4.58 -8.35
C HIS A 80 16.18 3.94 -9.46
N SER A 81 15.52 3.69 -10.59
CA SER A 81 16.17 3.33 -11.85
C SER A 81 15.87 4.41 -12.89
N ARG A 82 16.76 4.54 -13.87
CA ARG A 82 16.72 5.58 -14.90
C ARG A 82 16.74 4.93 -16.26
N HIS A 83 15.73 5.23 -17.07
CA HIS A 83 15.55 4.63 -18.39
C HIS A 83 15.41 5.72 -19.44
N TYR A 84 16.18 5.63 -20.52
CA TYR A 84 16.00 6.49 -21.70
C TYR A 84 14.99 5.83 -22.64
N MET A 85 13.71 6.11 -22.42
CA MET A 85 12.60 5.45 -23.14
C MET A 85 12.41 6.06 -24.52
N PRO A 86 12.20 5.24 -25.57
CA PRO A 86 11.97 5.72 -26.93
C PRO A 86 10.65 6.47 -27.05
N LEU A 87 10.65 7.59 -27.80
CA LEU A 87 9.45 8.39 -28.08
C LEU A 87 8.78 8.01 -29.41
N GLY A 88 9.27 6.97 -30.11
CA GLY A 88 8.76 6.56 -31.42
C GLY A 88 8.97 7.60 -32.52
N LYS A 89 9.90 8.55 -32.33
CA LYS A 89 10.25 9.60 -33.30
C LYS A 89 11.75 9.57 -33.55
N LEU A 90 12.15 9.66 -34.82
CA LEU A 90 13.55 9.82 -35.19
C LEU A 90 13.92 11.31 -35.18
N ASP A 91 15.06 11.63 -34.59
CA ASP A 91 15.75 12.92 -34.68
C ASP A 91 17.14 12.67 -35.25
N LYS A 92 17.44 13.28 -36.41
CA LYS A 92 18.71 13.09 -37.16
C LYS A 92 19.10 11.61 -37.34
N GLY A 93 18.13 10.76 -37.65
CA GLY A 93 18.35 9.34 -37.89
C GLY A 93 18.59 8.50 -36.64
N ARG A 94 18.43 9.07 -35.43
CA ARG A 94 18.45 8.34 -34.15
C ARG A 94 17.11 8.42 -33.47
N GLU A 95 16.73 7.39 -32.73
CA GLU A 95 15.51 7.42 -31.95
C GLU A 95 15.62 8.46 -30.82
N LYS A 96 14.66 9.38 -30.78
CA LYS A 96 14.55 10.36 -29.72
C LYS A 96 14.06 9.65 -28.46
N THR A 97 14.76 9.84 -27.36
CA THR A 97 14.40 9.28 -26.07
C THR A 97 14.01 10.36 -25.07
N THR A 98 13.32 9.96 -24.01
CA THR A 98 13.10 10.77 -22.81
C THR A 98 13.61 10.02 -21.60
N LEU A 99 14.16 10.74 -20.62
CA LEU A 99 14.53 10.15 -19.34
C LEU A 99 13.27 9.90 -18.51
N VAL A 100 13.10 8.67 -18.05
CA VAL A 100 12.02 8.21 -17.19
C VAL A 100 12.62 7.68 -15.89
N PHE A 101 12.00 8.06 -14.77
CA PHE A 101 12.35 7.56 -13.45
C PHE A 101 11.36 6.50 -13.02
N ASP A 102 11.88 5.41 -12.47
CA ASP A 102 11.09 4.45 -11.71
C ASP A 102 11.63 4.42 -10.28
N THR A 103 10.85 4.95 -9.35
CA THR A 103 11.28 5.22 -7.95
C THR A 103 10.49 4.35 -6.98
N TRP A 104 11.17 3.86 -5.94
CA TRP A 104 10.59 3.02 -4.89
C TRP A 104 11.24 3.28 -3.52
N SER A 105 10.51 2.92 -2.47
CA SER A 105 11.10 2.70 -1.14
C SER A 105 11.62 1.27 -1.09
N HIS A 106 12.94 1.12 -0.90
CA HIS A 106 13.56 -0.18 -0.65
C HIS A 106 13.38 -0.53 0.83
N ILE A 107 12.72 -1.64 1.10
CA ILE A 107 12.39 -2.12 2.43
C ILE A 107 13.46 -3.13 2.82
N ASP A 108 14.28 -2.83 3.84
CA ASP A 108 15.38 -3.70 4.21
C ASP A 108 14.87 -4.97 4.90
N ALA A 109 14.30 -4.80 6.09
CA ALA A 109 13.66 -5.86 6.86
C ALA A 109 12.49 -5.32 7.67
N GLY A 110 11.54 -6.21 8.00
CA GLY A 110 10.42 -5.91 8.88
C GLY A 110 9.07 -5.85 8.19
N VAL A 111 8.07 -5.49 8.98
CA VAL A 111 6.66 -5.54 8.63
C VAL A 111 6.08 -4.13 8.75
N LEU A 112 5.38 -3.67 7.71
CA LEU A 112 4.57 -2.46 7.82
C LEU A 112 3.32 -2.81 8.64
N VAL A 113 3.15 -2.14 9.77
CA VAL A 113 1.95 -2.29 10.59
C VAL A 113 1.08 -1.06 10.48
N VAL A 114 -0.20 -1.28 10.26
CA VAL A 114 -1.24 -0.26 10.20
C VAL A 114 -2.36 -0.63 11.15
N ALA A 115 -2.68 0.21 12.13
CA ALA A 115 -3.75 -0.06 13.08
C ALA A 115 -4.74 1.10 13.17
N TRP A 116 -6.02 0.76 13.36
CA TRP A 116 -7.10 1.75 13.50
C TRP A 116 -7.74 1.66 14.88
N ASP A 117 -8.05 2.83 15.45
CA ASP A 117 -8.64 2.95 16.79
C ASP A 117 -10.16 2.83 16.73
N VAL A 118 -10.63 1.69 16.25
CA VAL A 118 -12.06 1.37 16.06
C VAL A 118 -12.35 -0.06 16.48
N GLU A 119 -13.62 -0.29 16.78
CA GLU A 119 -14.17 -1.61 17.07
C GLU A 119 -14.89 -2.15 15.83
N LEU A 120 -14.48 -3.34 15.40
CA LEU A 120 -15.13 -4.05 14.30
C LEU A 120 -16.06 -5.11 14.86
N ALA A 121 -17.22 -5.27 14.24
CA ALA A 121 -18.09 -6.40 14.48
C ALA A 121 -17.42 -7.71 14.00
N PRO A 122 -17.89 -8.90 14.44
CA PRO A 122 -17.27 -10.16 14.06
C PRO A 122 -17.23 -10.43 12.55
N ASP A 123 -18.29 -10.05 11.83
CA ASP A 123 -18.38 -10.18 10.37
C ASP A 123 -17.44 -9.21 9.65
N GLU A 124 -17.35 -7.96 10.11
CA GLU A 124 -16.41 -6.96 9.61
C GLU A 124 -14.95 -7.37 9.84
N SER A 125 -14.66 -7.99 11.00
CA SER A 125 -13.33 -8.51 11.33
C SER A 125 -12.94 -9.68 10.43
N ALA A 126 -13.88 -10.61 10.19
CA ALA A 126 -13.67 -11.73 9.28
C ALA A 126 -13.41 -11.23 7.85
N LEU A 127 -14.23 -10.28 7.38
CA LEU A 127 -14.04 -9.70 6.05
C LEU A 127 -12.72 -8.92 5.93
N PHE A 128 -12.33 -8.19 6.98
CA PHE A 128 -11.06 -7.48 7.01
C PHE A 128 -9.87 -8.45 6.90
N SER A 129 -9.93 -9.61 7.59
CA SER A 129 -8.92 -10.66 7.48
C SER A 129 -8.86 -11.26 6.07
N GLU A 130 -10.02 -11.57 5.49
CA GLU A 130 -10.10 -12.12 4.13
C GLU A 130 -9.51 -11.14 3.09
N LEU A 131 -9.83 -9.85 3.20
CA LEU A 131 -9.26 -8.81 2.34
C LEU A 131 -7.76 -8.63 2.56
N ALA A 132 -7.29 -8.70 3.81
CA ALA A 132 -5.87 -8.60 4.14
C ALA A 132 -5.06 -9.75 3.51
N GLU A 133 -5.55 -10.98 3.65
CA GLU A 133 -4.93 -12.19 3.10
C GLU A 133 -4.96 -12.22 1.56
N ALA A 134 -6.02 -11.69 0.95
CA ALA A 134 -6.16 -11.63 -0.50
C ALA A 134 -5.39 -10.47 -1.16
N LEU A 135 -4.87 -9.51 -0.39
CA LEU A 135 -4.17 -8.33 -0.90
C LEU A 135 -2.81 -8.72 -1.50
N GLY A 136 -2.70 -8.71 -2.83
CA GLY A 136 -1.47 -9.14 -3.52
C GLY A 136 -0.41 -8.06 -3.76
N TYR A 137 -0.79 -6.77 -3.74
CA TYR A 137 0.14 -5.65 -3.87
C TYR A 137 -0.43 -4.37 -3.26
N LEU A 138 0.44 -3.44 -2.85
CA LEU A 138 0.04 -2.11 -2.38
C LEU A 138 0.77 -1.00 -3.15
N GLY A 139 0.03 -0.12 -3.83
CA GLY A 139 0.61 0.90 -4.71
C GLY A 139 0.59 0.44 -6.16
N ARG A 140 1.76 0.32 -6.80
CA ARG A 140 1.88 -0.30 -8.13
C ARG A 140 2.09 -1.81 -8.04
N SER A 141 1.79 -2.53 -9.11
CA SER A 141 1.81 -4.00 -9.17
C SER A 141 3.19 -4.63 -8.90
N GLU A 142 4.28 -3.85 -8.96
CA GLU A 142 5.63 -4.26 -8.58
C GLU A 142 5.83 -4.34 -7.06
N SER A 143 4.90 -3.79 -6.28
CA SER A 143 4.95 -3.68 -4.80
C SER A 143 4.19 -4.82 -4.15
N TRP A 144 4.66 -6.05 -4.37
CA TRP A 144 4.00 -7.23 -3.84
C TRP A 144 3.94 -7.19 -2.32
N VAL A 145 2.80 -7.61 -1.78
CA VAL A 145 2.62 -7.73 -0.34
C VAL A 145 2.04 -9.09 0.01
N GLU A 146 2.39 -9.55 1.20
CA GLU A 146 1.70 -10.61 1.92
C GLU A 146 1.04 -9.96 3.14
N GLY A 147 -0.30 -9.93 3.14
CA GLY A 147 -1.08 -9.26 4.17
C GLY A 147 -1.72 -10.25 5.15
N ARG A 148 -1.81 -9.84 6.41
CA ARG A 148 -2.59 -10.55 7.43
C ARG A 148 -3.06 -9.60 8.52
N CYS A 149 -4.04 -10.03 9.31
CA CYS A 149 -4.38 -9.35 10.56
C CYS A 149 -3.44 -9.76 11.71
N ALA A 150 -3.31 -8.87 12.71
CA ALA A 150 -2.61 -9.19 13.95
C ALA A 150 -3.37 -10.28 14.70
N SER A 151 -2.64 -11.22 15.31
CA SER A 151 -3.25 -12.18 16.25
C SER A 151 -3.46 -11.54 17.62
N ASP A 152 -4.40 -12.08 18.40
CA ASP A 152 -4.63 -11.63 19.78
C ASP A 152 -3.35 -11.69 20.61
N GLY A 153 -2.97 -10.55 21.20
CA GLY A 153 -1.76 -10.43 22.03
C GLY A 153 -0.46 -10.14 21.27
N GLU A 154 -0.46 -10.07 19.93
CA GLU A 154 0.68 -9.60 19.16
C GLU A 154 0.85 -8.07 19.36
N PRO A 155 1.99 -7.60 19.89
CA PRO A 155 2.24 -6.17 20.05
C PRO A 155 2.47 -5.54 18.67
N ALA A 156 1.37 -5.14 18.02
CA ALA A 156 1.43 -4.71 16.63
C ALA A 156 2.03 -3.29 16.49
N LEU A 157 1.72 -2.42 17.44
CA LEU A 157 2.34 -1.11 17.60
C LEU A 157 3.22 -1.14 18.85
N GLY A 158 4.52 -1.35 18.69
CA GLY A 158 5.48 -1.01 19.75
C GLY A 158 5.41 0.49 20.05
N ALA A 159 5.78 0.91 21.26
CA ALA A 159 5.92 2.31 21.62
C ALA A 159 7.06 2.93 20.78
N ALA A 160 6.78 3.34 19.55
CA ALA A 160 7.70 4.08 18.70
C ALA A 160 7.20 5.51 18.61
N GLU A 161 8.02 6.42 19.15
CA GLU A 161 7.81 7.86 19.16
C GLU A 161 7.49 8.38 17.76
N ILE A 162 6.48 9.22 17.66
CA ILE A 162 6.15 9.97 16.45
C ILE A 162 7.40 10.78 16.09
N PRO A 163 8.07 10.54 14.94
CA PRO A 163 9.14 11.43 14.51
C PRO A 163 8.52 12.80 14.24
N LYS A 164 9.08 13.81 14.90
CA LYS A 164 8.71 15.23 14.74
C LYS A 164 8.90 15.72 13.32
#